data_AF-A0A3A5VHE9-F1
#
_entry.id   AF-A0A3A5VHE9-F1
#
_cell.length_a   1.000
_cell.length_b   1.000
_cell.length_c   1.000
_cell.angle_alpha   90.00
_cell.angle_beta   90.00
_cell.angle_gamma   90.00
#
_symmetry.space_group_name_H-M   'P 1'
#
loop_
_entity.id
_entity.type
_entity.pdbx_description
1 polymer ?
#
loop_
_entity_poly.entity_id
_entity_poly.type
_entity_poly.pdbx_seq_one_letter_code
_entity_poly.pdbx_strand_id
1 'polypeptide(L)'
;MKTNRREESNDQLAAIGIGAMIVFIALILVAAVAAAVIIQTAEKLQQNAQTTGDDTADNMAGKLLINSAFVDTGTAAENYLLFVTMAPGSEQTPTASITFQIFCDAGDVEGATAAMTFLEMDGTAVPAAGLQPGTPYSLVIDADDGTDDCGPDQVESDDNEATLYLHVASGGSTYENLVVDDDTAGALVV
;
A
#
# COMPACT_ATOMS: atom_id res chain seq x y z
N MET A 1 2.97 68.34 -58.95
CA MET A 1 2.73 67.72 -57.62
C MET A 1 1.91 66.41 -57.77
N LYS A 2 2.49 65.34 -58.35
CA LYS A 2 1.81 64.02 -58.49
C LYS A 2 2.56 62.86 -57.82
N THR A 3 3.72 63.11 -57.24
CA THR A 3 4.62 62.11 -56.64
C THR A 3 4.26 61.71 -55.20
N ASN A 4 3.54 62.55 -54.45
CA ASN A 4 3.31 62.38 -53.00
C ASN A 4 2.36 61.22 -52.64
N ARG A 5 1.36 60.92 -53.49
CA ARG A 5 0.30 59.93 -53.17
C ARG A 5 0.77 58.47 -53.26
N ARG A 6 1.86 58.19 -53.97
CA ARG A 6 2.45 56.83 -54.06
C ARG A 6 3.32 56.49 -52.86
N GLU A 7 4.03 57.47 -52.30
CA GLU A 7 4.84 57.28 -51.09
C GLU A 7 3.97 57.09 -49.85
N GLU A 8 2.91 57.90 -49.66
CA GLU A 8 1.95 57.70 -48.56
C GLU A 8 1.29 56.30 -48.57
N SER A 9 0.98 55.77 -49.76
CA SER A 9 0.42 54.42 -49.92
C SER A 9 1.43 53.33 -49.56
N ASN A 10 2.72 53.53 -49.86
CA ASN A 10 3.77 52.57 -49.55
C ASN A 10 4.09 52.57 -48.05
N ASP A 11 4.11 53.73 -47.41
CA ASP A 11 4.29 53.85 -45.95
C ASP A 11 3.13 53.22 -45.18
N GLN A 12 1.88 53.35 -45.68
CA GLN A 12 0.74 52.63 -45.13
C GLN A 12 0.89 51.10 -45.24
N LEU A 13 1.36 50.60 -46.39
CA LEU A 13 1.61 49.17 -46.57
C LEU A 13 2.73 48.66 -45.65
N ALA A 14 3.80 49.44 -45.48
CA ALA A 14 4.89 49.12 -44.56
C ALA A 14 4.42 49.11 -43.10
N ALA A 15 3.62 50.09 -42.68
CA ALA A 15 3.05 50.16 -41.33
C ALA A 15 2.12 48.97 -41.02
N ILE A 16 1.31 48.53 -42.00
CA ILE A 16 0.48 47.31 -41.88
C ILE A 16 1.36 46.07 -41.72
N GLY A 17 2.45 45.96 -42.49
CA GLY A 17 3.40 44.85 -42.40
C GLY A 17 4.08 44.74 -41.04
N ILE A 18 4.48 45.87 -40.45
CA ILE A 18 5.04 45.92 -39.09
C ILE A 18 3.99 45.52 -38.06
N GLY A 19 2.75 46.01 -38.19
CA GLY A 19 1.64 45.60 -37.32
C GLY A 19 1.36 44.09 -37.38
N ALA A 20 1.40 43.50 -38.58
CA ALA A 20 1.24 42.05 -38.78
C ALA A 20 2.38 41.24 -38.13
N MET A 21 3.63 41.71 -38.23
CA MET A 21 4.77 41.06 -37.57
C MET A 21 4.66 41.09 -36.04
N ILE A 22 4.18 42.20 -35.47
CA ILE A 22 3.99 42.33 -34.01
C ILE A 22 2.95 41.32 -33.52
N VAL A 23 1.80 41.22 -34.21
CA VAL A 23 0.76 40.25 -33.87
C VAL A 23 1.26 38.82 -34.03
N PHE A 24 2.03 38.55 -35.08
CA PHE A 24 2.62 37.22 -35.31
C PHE A 24 3.53 36.79 -34.16
N ILE A 25 4.42 37.66 -33.70
CA ILE A 25 5.30 37.37 -32.55
C ILE A 25 4.47 37.19 -31.27
N ALA A 26 3.48 38.05 -31.03
CA ALA A 26 2.60 37.93 -29.86
C ALA A 26 1.87 36.58 -29.83
N LEU A 27 1.36 36.11 -30.98
CA LEU A 27 0.70 34.81 -31.08
C LEU A 27 1.65 33.65 -30.81
N ILE A 28 2.90 33.73 -31.26
CA ILE A 28 3.92 32.71 -30.95
C ILE A 28 4.19 32.64 -29.45
N LEU A 29 4.31 33.78 -28.77
CA LEU A 29 4.56 33.82 -27.33
C LEU A 29 3.38 33.24 -26.53
N VAL A 30 2.14 33.58 -26.91
CA VAL A 30 0.93 33.00 -26.29
C VAL A 30 0.86 31.49 -26.53
N ALA A 31 1.15 31.04 -27.76
CA ALA A 31 1.18 29.62 -28.10
C ALA A 31 2.25 28.86 -27.31
N ALA A 32 3.43 29.46 -27.10
CA ALA A 32 4.51 28.86 -26.32
C ALA A 32 4.12 28.65 -24.85
N VAL A 33 3.50 29.67 -24.21
CA VAL A 33 3.02 29.56 -22.82
C VAL A 33 1.90 28.51 -22.71
N ALA A 34 0.95 28.51 -23.66
CA ALA A 34 -0.13 27.52 -23.67
C ALA A 34 0.41 26.08 -23.84
N ALA A 35 1.36 25.87 -24.75
CA ALA A 35 2.01 24.58 -24.95
C ALA A 35 2.74 24.10 -23.69
N ALA A 36 3.47 24.98 -23.01
CA ALA A 36 4.17 24.63 -21.77
C ALA A 36 3.20 24.15 -20.67
N VAL A 37 2.06 24.83 -20.50
CA VAL A 37 1.05 24.43 -19.51
C VAL A 37 0.39 23.11 -19.89
N ILE A 38 0.10 22.89 -21.17
CA ILE A 38 -0.48 21.63 -21.67
C ILE A 38 0.48 20.47 -21.41
N ILE A 39 1.77 20.65 -21.69
CA ILE A 39 2.80 19.62 -21.45
C ILE A 39 2.90 19.32 -19.96
N GLN A 40 2.98 20.35 -19.11
CA GLN A 40 3.09 20.16 -17.66
C GLN A 40 1.89 19.43 -17.08
N THR A 41 0.68 19.74 -17.53
CA THR A 41 -0.52 19.02 -17.09
C THR A 41 -0.54 17.59 -17.61
N ALA A 42 -0.14 17.36 -18.86
CA ALA A 42 -0.04 16.00 -19.41
C ALA A 42 0.99 15.15 -18.65
N GLU A 43 2.16 15.70 -18.32
CA GLU A 43 3.20 15.03 -17.54
C GLU A 43 2.74 14.72 -16.12
N LYS A 44 2.09 15.69 -15.46
CA LYS A 44 1.53 15.48 -14.12
C LYS A 44 0.45 14.41 -14.12
N LEU A 45 -0.43 14.40 -15.13
CA LEU A 45 -1.45 13.36 -15.26
C LEU A 45 -0.83 11.99 -15.50
N GLN A 46 0.25 11.90 -16.28
CA GLN A 46 0.96 10.64 -16.52
C GLN A 46 1.66 10.13 -15.25
N GLN A 47 2.34 11.01 -14.50
CA GLN A 47 2.97 10.63 -13.23
C GLN A 47 1.93 10.18 -12.21
N ASN A 48 0.82 10.93 -12.07
CA ASN A 48 -0.27 10.52 -11.19
C ASN A 48 -0.88 9.17 -11.62
N ALA A 49 -1.06 8.95 -12.93
CA ALA A 49 -1.59 7.69 -13.44
C ALA A 49 -0.63 6.51 -13.20
N GLN A 50 0.68 6.75 -13.27
CA GLN A 50 1.71 5.75 -12.94
C GLN A 50 1.68 5.44 -11.44
N THR A 51 1.78 6.45 -10.57
CA THR A 51 1.74 6.24 -9.11
C THR A 51 0.45 5.52 -8.67
N THR A 52 -0.71 5.91 -9.18
CA THR A 52 -1.96 5.18 -8.88
C THR A 52 -1.96 3.76 -9.44
N GLY A 53 -1.34 3.54 -10.60
CA GLY A 53 -1.18 2.21 -11.17
C GLY A 53 -0.31 1.32 -10.30
N ASP A 54 0.83 1.85 -9.85
CA ASP A 54 1.77 1.18 -8.95
C ASP A 54 1.11 0.90 -7.60
N ASP A 55 0.49 1.91 -6.96
CA ASP A 55 -0.25 1.75 -5.70
C ASP A 55 -1.35 0.68 -5.83
N THR A 56 -2.09 0.66 -6.95
CA THR A 56 -3.14 -0.35 -7.16
C THR A 56 -2.54 -1.74 -7.35
N ALA A 57 -1.43 -1.84 -8.07
CA ALA A 57 -0.72 -3.11 -8.26
C ALA A 57 -0.22 -3.64 -6.91
N ASP A 58 0.38 -2.78 -6.08
CA ASP A 58 0.89 -3.14 -4.76
C ASP A 58 -0.24 -3.53 -3.80
N ASN A 59 -1.36 -2.79 -3.79
CA ASN A 59 -2.54 -3.15 -3.00
C ASN A 59 -3.16 -4.52 -3.41
N MET A 60 -3.07 -4.89 -4.69
CA MET A 60 -3.59 -6.17 -5.17
C MET A 60 -2.60 -7.33 -4.98
N ALA A 61 -1.31 -7.06 -5.17
CA ALA A 61 -0.25 -8.06 -5.16
C ALA A 61 0.35 -8.28 -3.77
N GLY A 62 0.60 -7.21 -3.02
CA GLY A 62 1.17 -7.21 -1.69
C GLY A 62 0.17 -7.68 -0.64
N LYS A 63 0.13 -8.97 -0.33
CA LYS A 63 -0.67 -9.49 0.78
C LYS A 63 0.03 -10.67 1.43
N LEU A 64 -0.27 -10.92 2.70
CA LEU A 64 0.19 -12.12 3.40
C LEU A 64 -0.81 -13.23 3.19
N LEU A 65 -0.34 -14.39 2.74
CA LEU A 65 -1.14 -15.59 2.66
C LEU A 65 -0.92 -16.37 3.95
N ILE A 66 -1.99 -16.60 4.70
CA ILE A 66 -1.98 -17.49 5.85
C ILE A 66 -2.10 -18.91 5.30
N ASN A 67 -1.12 -19.76 5.60
CA ASN A 67 -1.09 -21.15 5.15
C ASN A 67 -1.69 -22.10 6.19
N SER A 68 -1.47 -21.82 7.46
CA SER A 68 -1.95 -22.61 8.60
C SER A 68 -1.75 -21.84 9.90
N ALA A 69 -2.67 -21.99 10.84
CA ALA A 69 -2.58 -21.44 12.19
C ALA A 69 -2.53 -22.56 13.23
N PHE A 70 -1.79 -22.33 14.31
CA PHE A 70 -1.61 -23.25 15.43
C PHE A 70 -1.59 -22.46 16.74
N VAL A 71 -1.83 -23.14 17.86
CA VAL A 71 -1.53 -22.60 19.18
C VAL A 71 -0.02 -22.58 19.38
N ASP A 72 0.54 -21.46 19.87
CA ASP A 72 1.97 -21.33 20.08
C ASP A 72 2.51 -22.36 21.09
N THR A 73 3.80 -22.68 20.94
CA THR A 73 4.51 -23.62 21.81
C THR A 73 5.36 -22.93 22.88
N GLY A 74 5.64 -21.62 22.73
CA GLY A 74 6.39 -20.83 23.70
C GLY A 74 5.52 -20.31 24.84
N THR A 75 4.38 -19.70 24.48
CA THR A 75 3.33 -19.28 25.41
C THR A 75 2.01 -19.90 24.96
N ALA A 76 1.86 -21.19 25.27
CA ALA A 76 0.64 -21.93 24.97
C ALA A 76 -0.59 -21.26 25.63
N ALA A 77 -1.78 -21.49 25.08
CA ALA A 77 -3.05 -20.87 25.46
C ALA A 77 -3.20 -19.36 25.16
N GLU A 78 -2.12 -18.58 25.06
CA GLU A 78 -2.21 -17.11 24.87
C GLU A 78 -1.93 -16.67 23.43
N ASN A 79 -0.97 -17.32 22.77
CA ASN A 79 -0.43 -16.87 21.48
C ASN A 79 -0.83 -17.78 20.32
N TYR A 80 -0.99 -17.19 19.14
CA TYR A 80 -1.14 -17.92 17.87
C TYR A 80 0.18 -18.00 17.11
N LEU A 81 0.49 -19.18 16.56
CA LEU A 81 1.58 -19.41 15.63
C LEU A 81 1.02 -19.62 14.23
N LEU A 82 1.29 -18.67 13.33
CA LEU A 82 0.85 -18.71 11.94
C LEU A 82 2.03 -18.94 11.01
N PHE A 83 1.85 -19.82 10.04
CA PHE A 83 2.76 -19.92 8.91
C PHE A 83 2.23 -19.06 7.78
N VAL A 84 3.02 -18.06 7.41
CA VAL A 84 2.64 -17.07 6.41
C VAL A 84 3.65 -17.00 5.28
N THR A 85 3.15 -16.74 4.07
CA THR A 85 3.97 -16.46 2.90
C THR A 85 3.52 -15.15 2.28
N MET A 86 4.45 -14.34 1.78
CA MET A 86 4.04 -13.19 0.97
C MET A 86 3.54 -13.66 -0.41
N ALA A 87 2.45 -13.08 -0.87
CA ALA A 87 1.85 -13.44 -2.15
C ALA A 87 2.83 -13.22 -3.33
N PRO A 88 2.78 -14.06 -4.38
CA PRO A 88 3.62 -13.87 -5.55
C PRO A 88 3.41 -12.50 -6.20
N GLY A 89 4.49 -11.79 -6.49
CA GLY A 89 4.45 -10.45 -7.07
C GLY A 89 4.35 -9.32 -6.05
N SER A 90 4.36 -9.61 -4.75
CA SER A 90 4.57 -8.59 -3.74
C SER A 90 6.00 -8.05 -3.79
N GLU A 91 6.21 -6.85 -3.26
CA GLU A 91 7.54 -6.32 -2.98
C GLU A 91 7.98 -6.68 -1.56
N GLN A 92 9.25 -6.42 -1.23
CA GLN A 92 9.76 -6.59 0.13
C GLN A 92 8.99 -5.68 1.10
N THR A 93 8.43 -6.27 2.15
CA THR A 93 7.60 -5.56 3.13
C THR A 93 8.28 -5.53 4.50
N PRO A 94 8.58 -4.36 5.08
CA PRO A 94 9.08 -4.24 6.44
C PRO A 94 8.08 -4.83 7.45
N THR A 95 8.56 -5.58 8.44
CA THR A 95 7.72 -6.14 9.51
C THR A 95 6.99 -5.05 10.33
N ALA A 96 7.56 -3.85 10.40
CA ALA A 96 6.95 -2.67 11.03
C ALA A 96 5.72 -2.12 10.30
N SER A 97 5.49 -2.50 9.06
CA SER A 97 4.34 -2.08 8.25
C SER A 97 3.19 -3.08 8.27
N ILE A 98 3.32 -4.13 9.08
CA ILE A 98 2.30 -5.16 9.24
C ILE A 98 1.64 -4.94 10.59
N THR A 99 0.31 -4.98 10.60
CA THR A 99 -0.52 -4.94 11.80
C THR A 99 -1.54 -6.06 11.74
N PHE A 100 -2.06 -6.46 12.88
CA PHE A 100 -3.14 -7.43 12.98
C PHE A 100 -4.28 -6.88 13.81
N GLN A 101 -5.46 -7.46 13.61
CA GLN A 101 -6.64 -7.25 14.44
C GLN A 101 -7.38 -8.58 14.56
N ILE A 102 -7.64 -9.02 15.78
CA ILE A 102 -8.43 -10.22 16.06
C ILE A 102 -9.72 -9.78 16.72
N PHE A 103 -10.84 -10.35 16.27
CA PHE A 103 -12.15 -10.19 16.88
C PHE A 103 -12.58 -11.52 17.49
N CYS A 104 -12.97 -11.50 18.76
CA CYS A 104 -13.54 -12.63 19.49
C CYS A 104 -14.79 -12.18 20.27
N ASP A 105 -15.43 -13.06 21.03
CA ASP A 105 -16.59 -12.67 21.87
C ASP A 105 -16.18 -11.79 23.05
N ALA A 106 -14.98 -12.03 23.59
CA ALA A 106 -14.41 -11.26 24.69
C ALA A 106 -14.01 -9.82 24.31
N GLY A 107 -13.87 -9.49 23.02
CA GLY A 107 -13.51 -8.15 22.55
C GLY A 107 -12.77 -8.12 21.23
N ASP A 108 -11.94 -7.10 21.03
CA ASP A 108 -11.07 -6.95 19.88
C ASP A 108 -9.64 -6.60 20.28
N VAL A 109 -8.67 -7.34 19.76
CA VAL A 109 -7.24 -7.17 20.06
C VAL A 109 -6.53 -6.70 18.80
N GLU A 110 -5.94 -5.52 18.87
CA GLU A 110 -5.15 -4.93 17.79
C GLU A 110 -3.67 -4.87 18.17
N GLY A 111 -2.80 -5.22 17.21
CA GLY A 111 -1.37 -5.18 17.47
C GLY A 111 -0.49 -4.94 16.26
N ALA A 112 0.73 -4.49 16.55
CA ALA A 112 1.79 -4.23 15.60
C ALA A 112 3.06 -5.01 16.01
N THR A 113 4.25 -4.48 15.73
CA THR A 113 5.52 -5.17 15.99
C THR A 113 5.82 -5.54 17.45
N ALA A 114 5.14 -4.95 18.43
CA ALA A 114 5.34 -5.30 19.83
C ALA A 114 4.58 -6.59 20.22
N ALA A 115 3.43 -6.82 19.57
CA ALA A 115 2.55 -7.97 19.77
C ALA A 115 2.72 -9.02 18.66
N MET A 116 3.73 -8.86 17.79
CA MET A 116 4.05 -9.79 16.72
C MET A 116 5.53 -10.10 16.66
N THR A 117 5.85 -11.39 16.62
CA THR A 117 7.22 -11.87 16.42
C THR A 117 7.33 -12.57 15.07
N PHE A 118 8.17 -12.02 14.18
CA PHE A 118 8.44 -12.61 12.86
C PHE A 118 9.74 -13.42 12.91
N LEU A 119 9.64 -14.69 12.54
CA LEU A 119 10.75 -15.64 12.53
C LEU A 119 10.88 -16.28 11.14
N GLU A 120 12.10 -16.55 10.71
CA GLU A 120 12.36 -17.46 9.60
C GLU A 120 12.08 -18.91 10.02
N MET A 121 11.93 -19.81 9.06
CA MET A 121 11.64 -21.23 9.35
C MET A 121 12.72 -21.95 10.17
N ASP A 122 13.92 -21.38 10.31
CA ASP A 122 14.98 -21.89 11.17
C ASP A 122 14.94 -21.32 12.61
N GLY A 123 13.93 -20.50 12.91
CA GLY A 123 13.74 -19.84 14.21
C GLY A 123 14.59 -18.59 14.42
N THR A 124 15.29 -18.10 13.41
CA THR A 124 16.00 -16.82 13.49
C THR A 124 15.05 -15.65 13.27
N ALA A 125 15.33 -14.50 13.89
CA ALA A 125 14.52 -13.30 13.73
C ALA A 125 14.64 -12.75 12.30
N VAL A 126 13.51 -12.36 11.70
CA VAL A 126 13.50 -11.76 10.36
C VAL A 126 14.32 -10.45 10.37
N PRO A 127 15.26 -10.26 9.43
CA PRO A 127 16.09 -9.06 9.38
C PRO A 127 15.25 -7.80 9.11
N ALA A 128 15.77 -6.63 9.52
CA ALA A 128 15.08 -5.34 9.38
C ALA A 128 14.69 -4.95 7.95
N ALA A 129 15.29 -5.61 6.94
CA ALA A 129 14.89 -5.45 5.55
C ALA A 129 13.45 -5.92 5.31
N GLY A 130 12.92 -6.83 6.15
CA GLY A 130 11.54 -7.29 6.09
C GLY A 130 11.36 -8.58 5.29
N LEU A 131 10.11 -8.98 5.15
CA LEU A 131 9.69 -10.24 4.53
C LEU A 131 9.96 -10.20 3.02
N GLN A 132 10.41 -11.32 2.47
CA GLN A 132 10.67 -11.50 1.03
C GLN A 132 9.56 -12.32 0.35
N PRO A 133 9.18 -11.99 -0.89
CA PRO A 133 8.23 -12.77 -1.67
C PRO A 133 8.74 -14.20 -1.90
N GLY A 134 7.85 -15.20 -1.73
CA GLY A 134 8.18 -16.60 -1.97
C GLY A 134 8.99 -17.31 -0.88
N THR A 135 9.32 -16.61 0.22
CA THR A 135 9.90 -17.22 1.42
C THR A 135 8.80 -17.44 2.46
N PRO A 136 8.67 -18.65 3.03
CA PRO A 136 7.80 -18.90 4.18
C PRO A 136 8.41 -18.36 5.48
N TYR A 137 7.56 -17.78 6.31
CA TYR A 137 7.89 -17.26 7.63
C TYR A 137 6.90 -17.79 8.67
N SER A 138 7.33 -17.84 9.92
CA SER A 138 6.44 -18.05 11.06
C SER A 138 6.21 -16.74 11.78
N LEU A 139 4.94 -16.45 12.05
CA LEU A 139 4.47 -15.28 12.75
C LEU A 139 3.84 -15.75 14.07
N VAL A 140 4.36 -15.26 15.19
CA VAL A 140 3.70 -15.42 16.49
C VAL A 140 2.93 -14.14 16.79
N ILE A 141 1.63 -14.26 17.05
CA ILE A 141 0.75 -13.17 17.43
C ILE A 141 0.40 -13.32 18.91
N ASP A 142 0.59 -12.24 19.65
CA ASP A 142 0.13 -12.04 21.01
C ASP A 142 -1.31 -11.53 20.98
N ALA A 143 -2.26 -12.36 21.40
CA ALA A 143 -3.69 -12.09 21.29
C ALA A 143 -4.31 -11.62 22.61
N ASP A 144 -3.51 -11.24 23.60
CA ASP A 144 -3.93 -10.60 24.84
C ASP A 144 -3.28 -9.20 24.94
N ASP A 145 -4.10 -8.14 25.03
CA ASP A 145 -3.60 -6.77 25.23
C ASP A 145 -3.62 -6.31 26.71
N GLY A 146 -4.01 -7.22 27.61
CA GLY A 146 -4.21 -7.02 29.04
C GLY A 146 -5.54 -6.38 29.41
N THR A 147 -6.36 -5.99 28.42
CA THR A 147 -7.73 -5.49 28.59
C THR A 147 -8.74 -6.46 28.00
N ASP A 148 -8.53 -6.81 26.72
CA ASP A 148 -9.30 -7.79 25.96
C ASP A 148 -8.37 -8.95 25.59
N ASP A 149 -8.92 -10.16 25.64
CA ASP A 149 -8.19 -11.41 25.47
C ASP A 149 -8.86 -12.24 24.38
N CYS A 150 -8.17 -12.41 23.26
CA CYS A 150 -8.56 -13.30 22.18
C CYS A 150 -7.57 -14.47 22.02
N GLY A 151 -6.84 -14.81 23.08
CA GLY A 151 -5.99 -15.99 23.16
C GLY A 151 -6.76 -17.30 22.94
N PRO A 152 -6.08 -18.36 22.49
CA PRO A 152 -6.68 -19.69 22.34
C PRO A 152 -7.51 -20.18 23.53
N ASP A 153 -7.09 -19.93 24.78
CA ASP A 153 -7.82 -20.38 25.97
C ASP A 153 -9.15 -19.64 26.16
N GLN A 154 -9.15 -18.32 25.99
CA GLN A 154 -10.35 -17.50 26.09
C GLN A 154 -11.31 -17.85 24.94
N VAL A 155 -10.80 -17.97 23.72
CA VAL A 155 -11.61 -18.34 22.54
C VAL A 155 -12.19 -19.75 22.65
N GLU A 156 -11.45 -20.74 23.16
CA GLU A 156 -11.98 -22.09 23.39
C GLU A 156 -13.12 -22.08 24.43
N SER A 157 -13.02 -21.22 25.44
CA SER A 157 -14.00 -21.14 26.53
C SER A 157 -15.31 -20.42 26.16
N ASP A 158 -15.27 -19.59 25.12
CA ASP A 158 -16.39 -18.80 24.62
C ASP A 158 -17.16 -19.57 23.52
N ASP A 159 -17.02 -19.14 22.26
CA ASP A 159 -17.72 -19.68 21.08
C ASP A 159 -16.80 -20.49 20.15
N ASN A 160 -15.57 -20.78 20.56
CA ASN A 160 -14.53 -21.47 19.79
C ASN A 160 -14.14 -20.77 18.47
N GLU A 161 -14.63 -19.55 18.19
CA GLU A 161 -14.41 -18.83 16.94
C GLU A 161 -13.81 -17.44 17.19
N ALA A 162 -12.77 -17.08 16.44
CA ALA A 162 -12.21 -15.73 16.38
C ALA A 162 -11.86 -15.38 14.93
N THR A 163 -12.03 -14.12 14.52
CA THR A 163 -11.65 -13.68 13.17
C THR A 163 -10.40 -12.82 13.21
N LEU A 164 -9.32 -13.28 12.57
CA LEU A 164 -8.06 -12.56 12.42
C LEU A 164 -8.05 -11.79 11.10
N TYR A 165 -7.64 -10.53 11.15
CA TYR A 165 -7.25 -9.70 10.02
C TYR A 165 -5.77 -9.37 10.10
N LEU A 166 -5.06 -9.56 8.99
CA LEU A 166 -3.69 -9.11 8.79
C LEU A 166 -3.68 -8.00 7.76
N HIS A 167 -3.06 -6.87 8.11
CA HIS A 167 -2.96 -5.70 7.26
C HIS A 167 -1.50 -5.45 6.90
N VAL A 168 -1.25 -5.20 5.62
CA VAL A 168 0.05 -4.75 5.11
C VAL A 168 -0.11 -3.30 4.64
N ALA A 169 0.66 -2.35 5.16
CA ALA A 169 0.41 -0.91 4.94
C ALA A 169 0.47 -0.47 3.45
N SER A 170 1.33 -1.10 2.64
CA SER A 170 1.44 -0.85 1.19
C SER A 170 0.72 -1.93 0.37
N GLY A 171 -0.06 -2.78 1.03
CA GLY A 171 -0.64 -3.97 0.48
C GLY A 171 -2.12 -4.11 0.81
N GLY A 172 -2.67 -5.26 0.44
CA GLY A 172 -3.99 -5.68 0.83
C GLY A 172 -4.04 -6.19 2.27
N SER A 173 -5.26 -6.45 2.71
CA SER A 173 -5.54 -7.15 3.95
C SER A 173 -6.00 -8.57 3.64
N THR A 174 -5.65 -9.50 4.51
CA THR A 174 -6.16 -10.87 4.49
C THR A 174 -6.86 -11.16 5.79
N TYR A 175 -7.88 -12.00 5.74
CA TYR A 175 -8.57 -12.45 6.93
C TYR A 175 -8.59 -13.97 6.98
N GLU A 176 -8.61 -14.52 8.18
CA GLU A 176 -8.77 -15.94 8.46
C GLU A 176 -9.75 -16.10 9.63
N ASN A 177 -10.63 -17.09 9.56
CA ASN A 177 -11.42 -17.47 10.71
C ASN A 177 -10.66 -18.55 11.47
N LEU A 178 -10.39 -18.30 12.74
CA LEU A 178 -9.69 -19.18 13.64
C LEU A 178 -10.74 -19.92 14.48
N VAL A 179 -10.86 -21.23 14.28
CA VAL A 179 -11.64 -22.10 15.17
C VAL A 179 -10.68 -22.83 16.10
N VAL A 180 -10.82 -22.60 17.40
CA VAL A 180 -9.97 -23.18 18.45
C VAL A 180 -10.76 -24.27 19.17
N ASP A 181 -10.43 -25.53 18.85
CA ASP A 181 -11.03 -26.72 19.49
C ASP A 181 -10.19 -27.25 20.68
N ASP A 182 -8.94 -26.82 20.80
CA ASP A 182 -7.95 -27.29 21.79
C ASP A 182 -6.89 -26.20 22.02
N ASP A 183 -6.79 -25.69 23.26
CA ASP A 183 -5.79 -24.70 23.71
C ASP A 183 -4.37 -25.27 23.94
N THR A 184 -4.16 -26.57 23.73
CA THR A 184 -2.87 -27.22 23.97
C THR A 184 -1.80 -26.70 23.00
N ALA A 185 -0.57 -26.53 23.50
CA ALA A 185 0.60 -26.16 22.71
C ALA A 185 0.73 -26.97 21.40
N GLY A 186 0.71 -26.28 20.25
CA GLY A 186 0.82 -26.89 18.93
C GLY A 186 -0.47 -27.54 18.40
N ALA A 187 -1.60 -27.35 19.07
CA ALA A 187 -2.90 -27.69 18.52
C ALA A 187 -3.17 -26.91 17.21
N LEU A 188 -3.90 -27.54 16.29
CA LEU A 188 -4.25 -26.94 15.02
C LEU A 188 -5.46 -26.02 15.21
N VAL A 189 -5.38 -24.81 14.68
CA VAL A 189 -6.49 -23.85 14.62
C VAL A 189 -7.02 -23.88 13.19
N VAL A 190 -8.30 -24.22 13.00
CA VAL A 190 -8.91 -24.55 11.68
C VAL A 190 -10.00 -23.57 11.29
#